data_AF-X1TTK4-F1
#
_entry.id   AF-X1TTK4-F1
#
_cell.length_a   1.000
_cell.length_b   1.000
_cell.length_c   1.000
_cell.angle_alpha   90.00
_cell.angle_beta   90.00
_cell.angle_gamma   90.00
#
_symmetry.space_group_name_H-M   'P 1'
#
loop_
_entity.id
_entity.type
_entity.pdbx_description
1 polymer ?
#
loop_
_entity_poly.entity_id
_entity_poly.type
_entity_poly.pdbx_seq_one_letter_code
_entity_poly.pdbx_strand_id
1 'polypeptide(L)'
;SKAPWWAAVSIPLASPLTIVTPFLARALASLLVTNLQMIFNPPFLLYLKGEAKKKDIDALAIVGTRRATTYGKLVTRRLARALARKGVTIVSGLARGIDTAAHQGALEVGGRTIAVLGSGI
;
A
#
# COMPACT_ATOMS: atom_id res chain seq x y z
N SER A 1 -43.15 -10.03 1.78
CA SER A 1 -42.45 -8.79 2.16
C SER A 1 -41.55 -9.06 3.35
N LYS A 2 -40.27 -9.41 3.13
CA LYS A 2 -39.30 -9.55 4.22
C LYS A 2 -38.18 -8.56 3.95
N ALA A 3 -38.17 -7.49 4.74
CA ALA A 3 -37.04 -6.59 4.83
C ALA A 3 -35.84 -7.45 5.23
N PRO A 4 -34.79 -7.48 4.42
CA PRO A 4 -33.69 -8.39 4.65
C PRO A 4 -32.64 -7.74 5.55
N TRP A 5 -31.98 -8.60 6.31
CA TRP A 5 -31.16 -8.38 7.49
C TRP A 5 -29.94 -7.44 7.34
N TRP A 6 -29.74 -6.77 6.20
CA TRP A 6 -28.58 -5.92 5.89
C TRP A 6 -28.71 -4.46 6.32
N ALA A 7 -29.81 -4.05 6.97
CA ALA A 7 -30.08 -2.66 7.30
C ALA A 7 -29.27 -2.10 8.50
N ALA A 8 -28.18 -2.74 8.91
CA ALA A 8 -27.32 -2.23 9.98
C ALA A 8 -25.83 -2.36 9.60
N VAL A 9 -25.39 -1.58 8.61
CA VAL A 9 -23.97 -1.27 8.46
C VAL A 9 -23.65 -0.05 9.32
N SER A 10 -23.51 -0.32 10.62
CA SER A 10 -22.76 0.52 11.53
C SER A 10 -21.65 -0.38 12.06
N ILE A 11 -20.44 -0.28 11.51
CA ILE A 11 -19.29 -0.96 12.11
C ILE A 11 -18.32 0.11 12.61
N PRO A 12 -18.14 0.23 13.94
CA PRO A 12 -17.18 1.14 14.53
C PRO A 12 -15.75 0.67 14.24
N LEU A 13 -14.87 1.62 13.95
CA LEU A 13 -13.43 1.43 13.81
C LEU A 13 -12.83 0.90 15.12
N ALA A 14 -12.47 -0.38 15.19
CA ALA A 14 -11.47 -0.92 16.14
C ALA A 14 -11.22 -2.42 15.92
N SER A 15 -10.37 -2.82 14.96
CA SER A 15 -9.59 -4.06 15.10
C SER A 15 -8.42 -4.14 14.10
N PRO A 16 -7.24 -4.65 14.50
CA PRO A 16 -6.01 -4.63 13.70
C PRO A 16 -5.93 -5.68 12.59
N LEU A 17 -6.97 -6.51 12.39
CA LEU A 17 -7.01 -7.58 11.39
C LEU A 17 -8.38 -7.58 10.69
N THR A 18 -8.58 -6.65 9.76
CA THR A 18 -9.76 -6.68 8.89
C THR A 18 -9.57 -7.79 7.86
N ILE A 19 -10.20 -8.95 8.08
CA ILE A 19 -10.35 -9.98 7.04
C ILE A 19 -11.33 -9.45 6.01
N VAL A 20 -10.79 -8.92 4.93
CA VAL A 20 -11.59 -8.43 3.80
C VAL A 20 -12.10 -9.65 3.03
N THR A 21 -13.34 -10.04 3.26
CA THR A 21 -14.01 -11.11 2.50
C THR A 21 -14.04 -10.75 0.99
N PRO A 22 -14.20 -11.73 0.07
CA PRO A 22 -14.11 -11.48 -1.37
C PRO A 22 -15.06 -10.39 -1.89
N PHE A 23 -16.21 -10.19 -1.24
CA PHE A 23 -17.18 -9.15 -1.60
C PHE A 23 -16.74 -7.75 -1.11
N LEU A 24 -16.13 -7.67 0.07
CA LEU A 24 -15.60 -6.42 0.62
C LEU A 24 -14.28 -6.02 -0.05
N ALA A 25 -13.54 -7.00 -0.61
CA ALA A 25 -12.33 -6.76 -1.38
C ALA A 25 -12.63 -5.95 -2.64
N ARG A 26 -13.79 -6.17 -3.27
CA ARG A 26 -14.22 -5.41 -4.45
C ARG A 26 -14.60 -3.96 -4.11
N ALA A 27 -15.23 -3.74 -2.95
CA ALA A 27 -15.60 -2.41 -2.47
C ALA A 27 -14.38 -1.62 -1.95
N LEU A 28 -13.43 -2.28 -1.27
CA LEU A 28 -12.18 -1.66 -0.85
C LEU A 28 -11.21 -1.46 -2.04
N ALA A 29 -11.20 -2.35 -3.04
CA ALA A 29 -10.44 -2.17 -4.28
C ALA A 29 -10.89 -0.92 -5.06
N SER A 30 -12.18 -0.58 -5.02
CA SER A 30 -12.72 0.68 -5.54
C SER A 30 -12.16 1.92 -4.82
N LEU A 31 -11.69 1.78 -3.58
CA LEU A 31 -11.10 2.86 -2.77
C LEU A 31 -9.58 2.84 -2.77
N LEU A 32 -8.97 1.68 -3.06
CA LEU A 32 -7.54 1.44 -2.90
C LEU A 32 -6.76 1.81 -4.15
N VAL A 33 -7.06 1.24 -5.31
CA VAL A 33 -6.19 1.39 -6.48
C VAL A 33 -6.94 1.05 -7.78
N THR A 34 -7.49 2.06 -8.46
CA THR A 34 -7.97 1.94 -9.85
C THR A 34 -6.91 1.33 -10.77
N ASN A 35 -5.63 1.66 -10.56
CA ASN A 35 -4.51 1.17 -11.37
C ASN A 35 -4.31 -0.37 -11.31
N LEU A 36 -4.60 -1.01 -10.18
CA LEU A 36 -4.46 -2.48 -10.03
C LEU A 36 -5.60 -3.24 -10.71
N GLN A 37 -6.71 -2.58 -11.04
CA GLN A 37 -7.78 -3.20 -11.85
C GLN A 37 -7.46 -3.14 -13.34
N MET A 38 -6.51 -2.29 -13.76
CA MET A 38 -6.12 -2.12 -15.16
C MET A 38 -5.04 -3.11 -15.63
N ILE A 39 -4.44 -3.89 -14.72
CA ILE A 39 -3.43 -4.89 -15.10
C ILE A 39 -4.10 -6.14 -15.69
N PHE A 40 -3.35 -6.88 -16.52
CA PHE A 40 -3.86 -8.05 -17.25
C PHE A 40 -4.50 -9.13 -16.36
N ASN A 41 -3.95 -9.37 -15.17
CA ASN A 41 -4.47 -10.35 -14.23
C ASN A 41 -4.57 -9.71 -12.83
N PRO A 42 -5.66 -8.99 -12.54
CA PRO A 42 -5.81 -8.30 -11.26
C PRO A 42 -5.94 -9.33 -10.12
N PRO A 43 -5.33 -9.08 -8.95
CA PRO A 43 -5.43 -9.99 -7.83
C PRO A 43 -6.89 -10.09 -7.35
N PHE A 44 -7.41 -11.32 -7.24
CA PHE A 44 -8.77 -11.57 -6.75
C PHE A 44 -8.95 -11.21 -5.27
N LEU A 45 -7.88 -11.29 -4.47
CA LEU A 45 -7.88 -11.00 -3.05
C LEU A 45 -6.57 -10.30 -2.65
N LEU A 46 -6.69 -9.25 -1.85
CA LEU A 46 -5.57 -8.55 -1.23
C LEU A 46 -5.80 -8.48 0.27
N TYR A 47 -4.80 -8.89 1.05
CA TYR A 47 -4.78 -8.69 2.48
C TYR A 47 -4.09 -7.38 2.81
N LEU A 48 -4.71 -6.56 3.66
CA LEU A 48 -4.20 -5.26 4.05
C LEU A 48 -4.00 -5.24 5.57
N LYS A 49 -2.79 -4.87 5.99
CA LYS A 49 -2.49 -4.51 7.38
C LYS A 49 -2.25 -3.01 7.47
N GLY A 50 -3.07 -2.32 8.26
CA GLY A 50 -3.06 -0.86 8.38
C GLY A 50 -4.23 -0.21 7.65
N GLU A 51 -4.02 0.99 7.13
CA GLU A 51 -5.09 1.80 6.51
C GLU A 51 -4.81 2.04 5.04
N ALA A 52 -5.85 1.93 4.21
CA ALA A 52 -5.90 2.40 2.83
C ALA A 52 -6.35 3.88 2.78
N LYS A 53 -5.74 4.72 1.96
CA LYS A 53 -6.13 6.14 1.84
C LYS A 53 -6.34 6.51 0.38
N LYS A 54 -7.31 7.39 0.08
CA LYS A 54 -7.58 7.84 -1.30
C LYS A 54 -6.36 8.43 -2.00
N LYS A 55 -5.44 9.06 -1.25
CA LYS A 55 -4.17 9.59 -1.78
C LYS A 55 -3.18 8.51 -2.27
N ASP A 56 -3.49 7.23 -2.08
CA ASP A 56 -2.67 6.12 -2.58
C ASP A 56 -2.80 5.92 -4.09
N ILE A 57 -3.74 6.61 -4.72
CA ILE A 57 -3.82 6.66 -6.18
C ILE A 57 -2.57 7.31 -6.78
N ASP A 58 -1.98 8.29 -6.08
CA ASP A 58 -0.75 8.99 -6.46
C ASP A 58 0.47 8.28 -5.84
N ALA A 59 0.64 7.03 -6.23
CA ALA A 59 1.70 6.16 -5.74
C ALA A 59 2.82 5.98 -6.78
N LEU A 60 4.07 5.97 -6.31
CA LEU A 60 5.24 5.62 -7.11
C LEU A 60 5.92 4.37 -6.55
N ALA A 61 6.07 3.36 -7.40
CA ALA A 61 6.83 2.16 -7.08
C ALA A 61 8.34 2.43 -7.19
N ILE A 62 9.10 2.14 -6.14
CA ILE A 62 10.57 2.15 -6.15
C ILE A 62 11.02 0.72 -5.91
N VAL A 63 11.67 0.11 -6.90
CA VAL A 63 12.17 -1.27 -6.85
C VAL A 63 13.65 -1.31 -7.17
N GLY A 64 14.37 -2.29 -6.63
CA GLY A 64 15.76 -2.50 -7.04
C GLY A 64 16.45 -3.66 -6.34
N THR A 65 17.78 -3.67 -6.44
CA THR A 65 18.60 -4.80 -5.96
C THR A 65 18.58 -4.96 -4.44
N ARG A 66 18.60 -6.22 -4.00
CA ARG A 66 18.80 -6.59 -2.59
C ARG A 66 20.20 -6.28 -2.07
N ARG A 67 21.18 -6.19 -2.98
CA ARG A 67 22.58 -5.86 -2.71
C ARG A 67 22.93 -4.50 -3.33
N ALA A 68 22.30 -3.45 -2.80
CA ALA A 68 22.57 -2.08 -3.23
C ALA A 68 23.89 -1.54 -2.62
N THR A 69 24.63 -0.79 -3.43
CA THR A 69 25.78 -0.01 -2.96
C THR A 69 25.34 1.09 -1.99
N THR A 70 26.27 1.61 -1.18
CA THR A 70 26.01 2.73 -0.27
C THR A 70 25.48 3.94 -1.03
N TYR A 71 26.07 4.24 -2.19
CA TYR A 71 25.61 5.32 -3.07
C TYR A 71 24.18 5.08 -3.57
N GLY A 72 23.88 3.87 -4.06
CA GLY A 72 22.53 3.54 -4.53
C GLY A 72 21.48 3.74 -3.45
N LYS A 73 21.75 3.25 -2.23
CA LYS A 73 20.84 3.46 -1.07
C LYS A 73 20.66 4.95 -0.75
N LEU A 74 21.73 5.75 -0.80
CA LEU A 74 21.68 7.19 -0.52
C LEU A 74 20.79 7.91 -1.54
N VAL A 75 20.99 7.64 -2.84
CA VAL A 75 20.21 8.25 -3.91
C VAL A 75 18.74 7.85 -3.81
N THR A 76 18.45 6.55 -3.63
CA THR A 76 17.09 6.06 -3.43
C THR A 76 16.40 6.73 -2.25
N ARG A 77 17.07 6.83 -1.10
CA ARG A 77 16.52 7.47 0.09
C ARG A 77 16.23 8.94 -0.16
N ARG A 78 17.13 9.68 -0.83
CA ARG A 78 16.93 11.09 -1.21
C ARG A 78 15.75 11.27 -2.15
N LEU A 79 15.62 10.42 -3.16
CA LEU A 79 14.52 10.45 -4.12
C LEU A 79 13.18 10.18 -3.43
N ALA A 80 13.09 9.09 -2.67
CA ALA A 80 11.89 8.72 -1.94
C ALA A 80 11.47 9.82 -0.96
N ARG A 81 12.43 10.41 -0.25
CA ARG A 81 12.18 11.54 0.66
C ARG A 81 11.61 12.76 -0.08
N ALA A 82 12.21 13.14 -1.21
CA ALA A 82 11.76 14.30 -1.99
C ALA A 82 10.33 14.13 -2.53
N LEU A 83 10.00 12.93 -3.00
CA LEU A 83 8.67 12.59 -3.50
C LEU A 83 7.64 12.52 -2.38
N ALA A 84 7.99 11.88 -1.26
CA ALA A 84 7.12 11.76 -0.11
C ALA A 84 6.79 13.14 0.51
N ARG A 85 7.74 14.08 0.52
CA ARG A 85 7.48 15.49 0.90
C ARG A 85 6.43 16.18 0.02
N LYS A 86 6.33 15.78 -1.25
CA LYS A 86 5.33 16.30 -2.19
C LYS A 86 3.99 15.57 -2.09
N GLY A 87 3.83 14.64 -1.14
CA GLY A 87 2.59 13.90 -0.93
C GLY A 87 2.48 12.60 -1.73
N VAL A 88 3.50 12.24 -2.53
CA VAL A 88 3.52 10.98 -3.29
C VAL A 88 3.69 9.79 -2.34
N THR A 89 2.86 8.77 -2.52
CA THR A 89 2.96 7.53 -1.73
C THR A 89 4.05 6.63 -2.32
N ILE A 90 5.04 6.22 -1.50
CA ILE A 90 6.12 5.34 -1.96
C ILE A 90 5.71 3.87 -1.79
N VAL A 91 5.73 3.09 -2.87
CA VAL A 91 5.40 1.65 -2.84
C VAL A 91 6.65 0.82 -3.09
N SER A 92 6.90 -0.21 -2.27
CA SER A 92 8.04 -1.12 -2.47
C SER A 92 7.82 -2.49 -1.81
N GLY A 93 8.74 -3.43 -2.03
CA GLY A 93 8.59 -4.85 -1.67
C GLY A 93 9.05 -5.23 -0.26
N LEU A 94 9.41 -4.27 0.59
CA LEU A 94 10.00 -4.46 1.93
C LEU A 94 11.26 -5.35 1.96
N ALA A 95 11.90 -5.56 0.82
CA ALA A 95 13.15 -6.33 0.79
C ALA A 95 14.33 -5.52 1.37
N ARG A 96 15.43 -6.22 1.68
CA ARG A 96 16.71 -5.55 1.96
C ARG A 96 17.17 -4.75 0.74
N GLY A 97 17.98 -3.71 0.94
CA GLY A 97 18.58 -2.96 -0.16
C GLY A 97 17.78 -1.71 -0.55
N ILE A 98 17.41 -1.60 -1.83
CA ILE A 98 16.70 -0.44 -2.39
C ILE A 98 15.33 -0.25 -1.73
N ASP A 99 14.55 -1.32 -1.58
CA ASP A 99 13.21 -1.24 -1.00
C ASP A 99 13.23 -0.67 0.43
N THR A 100 14.13 -1.17 1.28
CA THR A 100 14.35 -0.61 2.63
C THR A 100 14.71 0.88 2.58
N ALA A 101 15.61 1.28 1.67
CA ALA A 101 16.02 2.68 1.55
C ALA A 101 14.88 3.59 1.06
N ALA A 102 14.01 3.09 0.19
CA ALA A 102 12.82 3.80 -0.29
C ALA A 102 11.82 4.04 0.85
N HIS A 103 11.48 3.00 1.61
CA HIS A 103 10.61 3.11 2.78
C HIS A 103 11.18 4.08 3.82
N GLN A 104 12.48 3.96 4.13
CA GLN A 104 13.15 4.87 5.06
C GLN A 104 13.05 6.33 4.59
N GLY A 105 13.32 6.60 3.31
CA GLY A 105 13.25 7.96 2.76
C GLY A 105 11.87 8.59 2.92
N ALA A 106 10.80 7.81 2.71
CA ALA A 106 9.43 8.27 2.90
C ALA A 106 9.10 8.53 4.38
N LEU A 107 9.48 7.63 5.29
CA LEU A 107 9.19 7.73 6.72
C LEU A 107 9.89 8.91 7.40
N GLU A 108 11.10 9.26 6.98
CA GLU A 108 11.87 10.38 7.54
C GLU A 108 11.19 11.74 7.47
N VAL A 109 10.21 11.89 6.58
CA VAL A 109 9.46 13.13 6.40
C VAL A 109 8.01 13.00 6.85
N GLY A 110 7.68 11.93 7.59
CA GLY A 110 6.30 11.60 7.94
C GLY A 110 5.44 11.29 6.71
N GLY A 111 6.08 10.96 5.59
CA GLY A 111 5.42 10.67 4.34
C GLY A 111 4.74 9.31 4.34
N ARG A 112 4.00 9.02 3.27
CA ARG A 112 3.29 7.75 3.15
C ARG A 112 4.09 6.73 2.38
N THR A 113 4.05 5.48 2.86
CA THR A 113 4.64 4.36 2.15
C THR A 113 3.80 3.09 2.32
N ILE A 114 3.79 2.23 1.31
CA ILE A 114 3.07 0.96 1.28
C ILE A 114 4.07 -0.15 0.94
N ALA A 115 4.05 -1.20 1.75
CA ALA A 115 4.83 -2.40 1.51
C ALA A 115 3.98 -3.48 0.84
N VAL A 116 4.45 -4.04 -0.26
CA VAL A 116 3.83 -5.19 -0.93
C VAL A 116 4.65 -6.43 -0.63
N LEU A 117 4.07 -7.36 0.12
CA LEU A 117 4.75 -8.59 0.53
C LEU A 117 4.39 -9.73 -0.40
N GLY A 118 5.41 -10.48 -0.84
CA GLY A 118 5.25 -11.76 -1.54
C GLY A 118 5.09 -12.96 -0.61
N SER A 119 5.03 -12.72 0.70
CA SER A 119 4.81 -13.71 1.76
C SER A 119 3.52 -13.37 2.51
N GLY A 120 2.96 -14.34 3.24
CA GLY A 120 1.86 -14.09 4.16
C GLY A 120 2.19 -13.00 5.18
N ILE A 121 1.14 -12.30 5.64
CA ILE A 121 1.19 -11.29 6.71
C ILE A 121 0.83 -11.87 8.07
#